data_AF-A0A2W5ZYK6-F1
#
_entry.id   AF-A0A2W5ZYK6-F1
#
_cell.length_a   1.000
_cell.length_b   1.000
_cell.length_c   1.000
_cell.angle_alpha   90.00
_cell.angle_beta   90.00
_cell.angle_gamma   90.00
#
_symmetry.space_group_name_H-M   'P 1'
#
loop_
_entity.id
_entity.type
_entity.pdbx_description
1 polymer ?
#
loop_
_entity_poly.entity_id
_entity_poly.type
_entity_poly.pdbx_seq_one_letter_code
_entity_poly.pdbx_strand_id
1 'polypeptide(L)'
;DGWLLFMGLAGVEWSAQFCCDFQKVDRLRQYAARLLGAFPLTLPEYERLGYHEGATILAEPITDAAGVARWTDSIFNASVPLPADAHTGVLPKRGGRHHYPAPITDIDFVRRDDFQLWVVDGSGKPVAVAPVAPRGSGDGRVRVLYAEPGSVLHPKLAALHGKGQALVLSAEHSLAKQAFAQQ
;
A
#
# COMPACT_ATOMS: atom_id res chain seq x y z
N ASP A 1 -4.55 30.52 12.90
CA ASP A 1 -4.13 29.39 12.06
C ASP A 1 -2.64 29.14 12.22
N GLY A 2 -2.25 27.95 12.68
CA GLY A 2 -0.86 27.61 12.98
C GLY A 2 -0.12 26.94 11.81
N TRP A 3 1.17 26.65 12.00
CA TRP A 3 1.98 25.91 11.03
C TRP A 3 1.56 24.44 10.95
N LEU A 4 1.42 23.92 9.72
CA LEU A 4 1.19 22.50 9.45
C LEU A 4 2.41 21.94 8.70
N LEU A 5 3.07 20.94 9.29
CA LEU A 5 4.02 20.10 8.57
C LEU A 5 3.23 18.93 7.96
N PHE A 6 3.23 18.82 6.64
CA PHE A 6 2.68 17.67 5.92
C PHE A 6 3.83 16.82 5.39
N MET A 7 3.97 15.62 5.94
CA MET A 7 4.82 14.57 5.36
C MET A 7 3.86 13.55 4.76
N GLY A 8 3.53 13.70 3.48
CA GLY A 8 2.68 12.77 2.72
C GLY A 8 3.36 11.44 2.45
N LEU A 9 3.76 10.75 3.52
CA LEU A 9 4.56 9.53 3.45
C LEU A 9 3.69 8.32 3.16
N ALA A 10 2.46 8.29 3.68
CA ALA A 10 1.59 7.14 3.52
C ALA A 10 0.94 7.11 2.13
N GLY A 11 1.41 6.20 1.29
CA GLY A 11 0.73 5.75 0.08
C GLY A 11 0.06 4.39 0.28
N VAL A 12 -0.92 4.08 -0.55
CA VAL A 12 -1.53 2.75 -0.66
C VAL A 12 -0.81 2.00 -1.77
N GLU A 13 0.01 1.01 -1.40
CA GLU A 13 0.47 0.01 -2.38
C GLU A 13 -0.75 -0.67 -3.00
N TRP A 14 -0.73 -0.90 -4.30
CA TRP A 14 -1.93 -1.27 -5.05
C TRP A 14 -2.66 -2.51 -4.51
N SER A 15 -1.94 -3.54 -4.07
CA SER A 15 -2.53 -4.76 -3.50
C SER A 15 -3.14 -4.53 -2.11
N ALA A 16 -2.64 -3.54 -1.36
CA ALA A 16 -3.11 -3.20 -0.03
C ALA A 16 -4.51 -2.56 0.00
N GLN A 17 -5.04 -2.10 -1.15
CA GLN A 17 -6.38 -1.52 -1.23
C GLN A 17 -7.47 -2.42 -0.60
N PHE A 18 -7.27 -3.74 -0.69
CA PHE A 18 -8.23 -4.71 -0.17
C PHE A 18 -8.25 -4.82 1.36
N CYS A 19 -7.14 -4.52 2.03
CA CYS A 19 -7.06 -4.50 3.50
C CYS A 19 -7.20 -3.10 4.10
N CYS A 20 -7.24 -2.03 3.29
CA CYS A 20 -7.37 -0.66 3.78
C CYS A 20 -8.67 -0.38 4.53
N ASP A 21 -8.56 0.38 5.61
CA ASP A 21 -9.67 0.98 6.34
C ASP A 21 -10.13 2.26 5.63
N PHE A 22 -11.42 2.35 5.36
CA PHE A 22 -11.99 3.45 4.57
C PHE A 22 -11.80 4.80 5.25
N GLN A 23 -11.95 4.88 6.57
CA GLN A 23 -11.81 6.13 7.32
C GLN A 23 -10.35 6.56 7.40
N LYS A 24 -9.40 5.62 7.50
CA LYS A 24 -7.97 5.93 7.47
C LYS A 24 -7.54 6.47 6.11
N VAL A 25 -8.04 5.89 5.01
CA VAL A 25 -7.78 6.40 3.65
C VAL A 25 -8.49 7.73 3.40
N ASP A 26 -9.73 7.92 3.87
CA ASP A 26 -10.42 9.22 3.78
C ASP A 26 -9.63 10.34 4.49
N ARG A 27 -8.97 10.03 5.60
CA ARG A 27 -8.09 10.99 6.28
C ARG A 27 -6.92 11.43 5.40
N LEU A 28 -6.34 10.52 4.60
CA LEU A 28 -5.33 10.89 3.61
C LEU A 28 -5.90 11.85 2.55
N ARG A 29 -7.11 11.56 2.04
CA ARG A 29 -7.83 12.46 1.13
C ARG A 29 -8.06 13.84 1.73
N GLN A 30 -8.52 13.92 2.97
CA GLN A 30 -8.74 15.19 3.67
C GLN A 30 -7.45 16.00 3.80
N TYR A 31 -6.32 15.34 4.10
CA TYR A 31 -5.03 16.02 4.14
C TYR A 31 -4.58 16.53 2.78
N ALA A 32 -4.74 15.73 1.72
CA ALA A 32 -4.45 16.17 0.36
C ALA A 32 -5.34 17.36 -0.06
N ALA A 33 -6.65 17.31 0.26
CA ALA A 33 -7.58 18.40 -0.02
C ALA A 33 -7.19 19.69 0.71
N ARG A 34 -6.79 19.59 1.98
CA ARG A 34 -6.30 20.74 2.75
C ARG A 34 -5.01 21.31 2.16
N LEU A 35 -4.06 20.46 1.78
CA LEU A 35 -2.79 20.89 1.18
C LEU A 35 -3.06 21.62 -0.14
N LEU A 36 -3.83 21.01 -1.05
CA LEU A 36 -4.10 21.56 -2.36
C LEU A 36 -5.02 22.79 -2.31
N GLY A 37 -5.84 22.92 -1.28
CA GLY A 37 -6.58 24.15 -0.99
C GLY A 37 -5.67 25.38 -0.76
N ALA A 38 -4.41 25.18 -0.35
CA ALA A 38 -3.42 26.26 -0.25
C ALA A 38 -2.77 26.62 -1.61
N PHE A 39 -2.97 25.80 -2.64
CA PHE A 39 -2.40 25.96 -3.98
C PHE A 39 -3.51 25.92 -5.04
N PRO A 40 -4.31 27.00 -5.17
CA PRO A 40 -5.56 27.00 -5.96
C PRO A 40 -5.37 26.75 -7.46
N LEU A 41 -4.15 26.86 -7.98
CA LEU A 41 -3.82 26.59 -9.39
C LEU A 41 -3.52 25.11 -9.68
N THR A 42 -3.37 24.25 -8.66
CA THR A 42 -3.02 22.84 -8.89
C THR A 42 -4.10 22.08 -9.63
N LEU A 43 -5.36 22.19 -9.21
CA LEU A 43 -6.46 21.46 -9.86
C LEU A 43 -6.74 21.95 -11.29
N PRO A 44 -6.79 23.27 -11.57
CA PRO A 44 -6.85 23.75 -12.96
C PRO A 44 -5.71 23.25 -13.85
N GLU A 45 -4.49 23.15 -13.30
CA GLU A 45 -3.34 22.66 -14.07
C GLU A 45 -3.41 21.14 -14.30
N TYR A 46 -3.91 20.38 -13.33
CA TYR A 46 -4.21 18.95 -13.51
C TYR A 46 -5.24 18.74 -14.62
N GLU A 47 -6.32 19.52 -14.63
CA GLU A 47 -7.32 19.51 -15.69
C GLU A 47 -6.69 19.78 -17.06
N ARG A 48 -5.82 20.80 -17.17
CA ARG A 48 -5.09 21.14 -18.39
C ARG A 48 -4.17 20.01 -18.87
N LEU A 49 -3.63 19.21 -17.95
CA LEU A 49 -2.76 18.06 -18.22
C LEU A 49 -3.54 16.76 -18.48
N GLY A 50 -4.87 16.79 -18.47
CA GLY A 50 -5.74 15.64 -18.73
C GLY A 50 -6.13 14.81 -17.49
N TYR A 51 -5.89 15.34 -16.29
CA TYR A 51 -6.29 14.69 -15.03
C TYR A 51 -7.61 15.27 -14.52
N HIS A 52 -8.71 14.77 -15.08
CA HIS A 52 -10.05 15.34 -14.89
C HIS A 52 -10.75 15.00 -13.56
N GLU A 53 -10.33 13.93 -12.90
CA GLU A 53 -11.00 13.44 -11.69
C GLU A 53 -10.50 14.10 -10.39
N GLY A 54 -9.48 14.96 -10.47
CA GLY A 54 -8.79 15.50 -9.29
C GLY A 54 -9.73 16.22 -8.31
N ALA A 55 -10.61 17.07 -8.81
CA ALA A 55 -11.58 17.80 -7.98
C ALA A 55 -12.59 16.85 -7.31
N THR A 56 -13.11 15.89 -8.07
CA THR A 56 -14.09 14.90 -7.58
C THR A 56 -13.47 14.01 -6.50
N ILE A 57 -12.28 13.46 -6.75
CA ILE A 57 -11.58 12.59 -5.79
C ILE A 57 -11.29 13.31 -4.48
N LEU A 58 -10.96 14.61 -4.51
CA LEU A 58 -10.72 15.38 -3.29
C LEU A 58 -12.00 15.79 -2.57
N ALA A 59 -13.14 15.89 -3.27
CA ALA A 59 -14.41 16.33 -2.69
C ALA A 59 -15.23 15.17 -2.09
N GLU A 60 -15.18 13.99 -2.71
CA GLU A 60 -15.99 12.83 -2.30
C GLU A 60 -15.39 12.08 -1.10
N PRO A 61 -16.14 11.89 0.00
CA PRO A 61 -15.68 11.05 1.10
C PRO A 61 -15.49 9.58 0.69
N ILE A 62 -14.40 8.98 1.18
CA ILE A 62 -14.13 7.55 0.98
C ILE A 62 -14.87 6.76 2.07
N THR A 63 -15.90 6.01 1.65
CA THR A 63 -16.78 5.27 2.57
C THR A 63 -16.88 3.78 2.26
N ASP A 64 -16.29 3.34 1.15
CA ASP A 64 -16.35 1.97 0.69
C ASP A 64 -15.05 1.54 -0.04
N ALA A 65 -15.03 0.29 -0.50
CA ALA A 65 -13.90 -0.27 -1.23
C ALA A 65 -13.68 0.40 -2.59
N ALA A 66 -14.74 0.88 -3.23
CA ALA A 66 -14.63 1.57 -4.52
C ALA A 66 -13.94 2.93 -4.36
N GLY A 67 -14.23 3.67 -3.29
CA GLY A 67 -13.54 4.91 -2.94
C GLY A 67 -12.06 4.68 -2.63
N VAL A 68 -11.71 3.60 -1.94
CA VAL A 68 -10.30 3.22 -1.72
C VAL A 68 -9.60 2.90 -3.05
N ALA A 69 -10.25 2.14 -3.94
CA ALA A 69 -9.68 1.82 -5.25
C ALA A 69 -9.45 3.09 -6.08
N ARG A 70 -10.44 3.99 -6.15
CA ARG A 70 -10.31 5.30 -6.81
C ARG A 70 -9.17 6.14 -6.24
N TRP A 71 -9.04 6.18 -4.91
CA TRP A 71 -7.90 6.85 -4.27
C TRP A 71 -6.57 6.21 -4.64
N THR A 72 -6.48 4.89 -4.57
CA THR A 72 -5.26 4.11 -4.83
C THR A 72 -4.72 4.34 -6.24
N ASP A 73 -5.62 4.44 -7.23
CA ASP A 73 -5.25 4.70 -8.63
C ASP A 73 -5.06 6.20 -8.94
N SER A 74 -5.37 7.09 -7.99
CA SER A 74 -5.27 8.54 -8.20
C SER A 74 -3.84 9.08 -8.11
N ILE A 75 -3.61 10.23 -8.76
CA ILE A 75 -2.35 10.97 -8.66
C ILE A 75 -2.02 11.41 -7.22
N PHE A 76 -3.01 11.51 -6.33
CA PHE A 76 -2.80 11.87 -4.92
C PHE A 76 -2.22 10.72 -4.10
N ASN A 77 -2.39 9.48 -4.57
CA ASN A 77 -1.74 8.29 -3.99
C ASN A 77 -0.39 7.98 -4.67
N ALA A 78 0.00 8.73 -5.70
CA ALA A 78 1.19 8.46 -6.48
C ALA A 78 2.44 8.56 -5.61
N SER A 79 2.87 7.42 -5.11
CA SER A 79 4.26 7.14 -4.78
C SER A 79 5.00 7.12 -6.10
N VAL A 80 5.47 8.28 -6.59
CA VAL A 80 6.30 8.30 -7.81
C VAL A 80 7.50 7.41 -7.53
N PRO A 81 7.67 6.29 -8.23
CA PRO A 81 8.86 5.48 -8.05
C PRO A 81 10.04 6.36 -8.45
N LEU A 82 10.97 6.57 -7.51
CA LEU A 82 12.23 7.18 -7.87
C LEU A 82 12.87 6.31 -8.96
N PRO A 83 13.50 6.88 -9.99
CA PRO A 83 14.21 6.07 -10.96
C PRO A 83 15.37 5.32 -10.28
N ALA A 84 15.75 4.16 -10.80
CA ALA A 84 16.70 3.26 -10.13
C ALA A 84 18.06 3.92 -9.84
N ASP A 85 18.48 4.86 -10.67
CA ASP A 85 19.69 5.68 -10.54
C ASP A 85 19.58 6.77 -9.46
N ALA A 86 18.36 7.21 -9.12
CA ALA A 86 18.11 8.13 -8.01
C ALA A 86 18.01 7.43 -6.64
N HIS A 87 17.99 6.09 -6.61
CA HIS A 87 18.08 5.33 -5.37
C HIS A 87 19.52 5.36 -4.84
N THR A 88 19.81 6.32 -3.96
CA THR A 88 21.09 6.38 -3.26
C THR A 88 21.00 5.65 -1.93
N GLY A 89 21.85 4.64 -1.71
CA GLY A 89 21.92 3.90 -0.45
C GLY A 89 22.18 2.40 -0.65
N VAL A 90 23.27 1.91 -0.09
CA VAL A 90 23.52 0.47 0.04
C VAL A 90 23.07 0.07 1.44
N LEU A 91 21.89 -0.53 1.54
CA LEU A 91 21.43 -1.10 2.80
C LEU A 91 22.14 -2.45 3.06
N PRO A 92 22.48 -2.76 4.32
CA PRO A 92 22.93 -4.09 4.70
C PRO A 92 21.92 -5.16 4.26
N LYS A 93 22.37 -6.36 3.90
CA LYS A 93 21.50 -7.47 3.49
C LYS A 93 20.81 -8.17 4.69
N ARG A 94 20.29 -7.41 5.66
CA ARG A 94 19.60 -7.92 6.86
C ARG A 94 18.12 -7.54 6.83
N GLY A 95 17.28 -8.31 7.52
CA GLY A 95 15.89 -7.92 7.75
C GLY A 95 15.76 -6.74 8.72
N GLY A 96 14.68 -5.96 8.58
CA GLY A 96 14.29 -4.90 9.50
C GLY A 96 13.39 -3.87 8.81
N ARG A 97 12.61 -3.09 9.57
CA ARG A 97 11.65 -2.11 9.03
C ARG A 97 12.27 -1.16 7.99
N HIS A 98 13.52 -0.76 8.18
CA HIS A 98 14.26 0.10 7.25
C HIS A 98 14.78 -0.60 5.98
N HIS A 99 14.67 -1.92 5.89
CA HIS A 99 15.03 -2.74 4.72
C HIS A 99 13.80 -3.16 3.91
N TYR A 100 12.60 -2.77 4.34
CA TYR A 100 11.36 -3.01 3.62
C TYR A 100 11.04 -1.77 2.77
N PRO A 101 10.55 -1.93 1.54
CA PRO A 101 10.09 -0.80 0.74
C PRO A 101 9.05 0.02 1.52
N ALA A 102 9.24 1.33 1.60
CA ALA A 102 8.33 2.23 2.33
C ALA A 102 6.85 2.00 1.97
N PRO A 103 6.47 1.83 0.68
CA PRO A 103 5.08 1.56 0.32
C PRO A 103 4.47 0.31 0.97
N ILE A 104 5.29 -0.69 1.34
CA ILE A 104 4.83 -1.88 2.06
C ILE A 104 4.67 -1.57 3.55
N THR A 105 5.64 -0.88 4.16
CA THR A 105 5.54 -0.54 5.59
C THR A 105 4.43 0.48 5.88
N ASP A 106 4.09 1.31 4.91
CA ASP A 106 3.06 2.34 5.08
C ASP A 106 1.64 1.77 5.10
N ILE A 107 1.47 0.53 4.62
CA ILE A 107 0.20 -0.21 4.73
C ILE A 107 -0.26 -0.32 6.20
N ASP A 108 0.66 -0.40 7.17
CA ASP A 108 0.32 -0.43 8.60
C ASP A 108 -0.41 0.84 9.07
N PHE A 109 -0.26 1.98 8.39
CA PHE A 109 -0.98 3.21 8.73
C PHE A 109 -2.43 3.22 8.26
N VAL A 110 -2.75 2.42 7.24
CA VAL A 110 -4.05 2.50 6.54
C VAL A 110 -4.83 1.20 6.55
N ARG A 111 -4.22 0.05 6.81
CA ARG A 111 -4.94 -1.24 6.92
C ARG A 111 -5.95 -1.24 8.07
N ARG A 112 -6.97 -2.07 7.94
CA ARG A 112 -7.85 -2.44 9.05
C ARG A 112 -7.04 -3.17 10.12
N ASP A 113 -7.43 -2.96 11.37
CA ASP A 113 -6.70 -3.51 12.51
C ASP A 113 -6.77 -5.04 12.57
N ASP A 114 -7.84 -5.62 11.99
CA ASP A 114 -8.11 -7.06 11.91
C ASP A 114 -7.35 -7.81 10.79
N PHE A 115 -6.59 -7.11 9.93
CA PHE A 115 -5.75 -7.74 8.92
C PHE A 115 -4.28 -7.69 9.33
N GLN A 116 -3.61 -8.82 9.42
CA GLN A 116 -2.19 -8.87 9.77
C GLN A 116 -1.29 -8.83 8.52
N LEU A 117 -0.71 -7.66 8.24
CA LEU A 117 0.24 -7.43 7.13
C LEU A 117 1.52 -8.25 7.29
N TRP A 118 2.12 -8.20 8.48
CA TRP A 118 3.38 -8.89 8.80
C TRP A 118 3.10 -10.21 9.50
N VAL A 119 3.35 -11.30 8.77
CA VAL A 119 3.23 -12.68 9.25
C VAL A 119 4.61 -13.33 9.33
N VAL A 120 4.71 -14.48 9.98
CA VAL A 120 5.99 -15.18 10.18
C VAL A 120 5.99 -16.55 9.50
N ASP A 121 7.06 -16.82 8.73
CA ASP A 121 7.25 -18.12 8.10
C ASP A 121 7.66 -19.22 9.09
N GLY A 122 7.78 -20.46 8.61
CA GLY A 122 8.15 -21.60 9.45
C GLY A 122 9.55 -21.51 10.09
N SER A 123 10.37 -20.54 9.69
CA SER A 123 11.67 -20.23 10.28
C SER A 123 11.65 -19.00 11.19
N GLY A 124 10.47 -18.42 11.44
CA GLY A 124 10.29 -17.21 12.25
C GLY A 124 10.65 -15.91 11.53
N LYS A 125 10.84 -15.95 10.21
CA LYS A 125 11.20 -14.76 9.42
C LYS A 125 9.96 -13.97 9.00
N PRO A 126 10.00 -12.62 9.03
CA PRO A 126 8.88 -11.79 8.64
C PRO A 126 8.62 -11.86 7.12
N VAL A 127 7.34 -11.92 6.78
CA VAL A 127 6.82 -11.88 5.41
C VAL A 127 5.69 -10.86 5.38
N ALA A 128 5.73 -9.92 4.42
CA ALA A 128 4.62 -8.99 4.20
C ALA A 128 3.65 -9.60 3.20
N VAL A 129 2.36 -9.54 3.51
CA VAL A 129 1.30 -10.06 2.65
C VAL A 129 0.13 -9.07 2.53
N ALA A 130 -0.58 -9.10 1.40
CA ALA A 130 -1.84 -8.39 1.20
C ALA A 130 -2.91 -9.33 0.65
N PRO A 131 -4.21 -9.08 0.88
CA PRO A 131 -5.28 -9.83 0.24
C PRO A 131 -5.22 -9.70 -1.28
N VAL A 132 -5.82 -10.64 -2.00
CA VAL A 132 -5.98 -10.54 -3.47
C VAL A 132 -7.38 -10.07 -3.88
N ALA A 133 -8.31 -9.94 -2.92
CA ALA A 133 -9.69 -9.56 -3.16
C ALA A 133 -10.27 -8.78 -1.95
N PRO A 134 -11.36 -8.02 -2.14
CA PRO A 134 -12.00 -7.27 -1.08
C PRO A 134 -12.43 -8.14 0.11
N ARG A 135 -12.45 -7.54 1.31
CA ARG A 135 -13.02 -8.15 2.51
C ARG A 135 -14.47 -8.59 2.25
N GLY A 136 -14.83 -9.78 2.71
CA GLY A 136 -16.17 -10.36 2.54
C GLY A 136 -16.38 -11.10 1.21
N SER A 137 -15.37 -11.14 0.32
CA SER A 137 -15.43 -11.90 -0.94
C SER A 137 -15.39 -13.42 -0.77
N GLY A 138 -14.93 -13.91 0.39
CA GLY A 138 -14.65 -15.33 0.63
C GLY A 138 -13.29 -15.80 0.08
N ASP A 139 -12.51 -14.92 -0.56
CA ASP A 139 -11.17 -15.25 -1.05
C ASP A 139 -10.10 -15.01 0.03
N GLY A 140 -9.65 -16.10 0.66
CA GLY A 140 -8.60 -16.07 1.68
C GLY A 140 -7.17 -16.11 1.13
N ARG A 141 -6.96 -15.95 -0.18
CA ARG A 141 -5.61 -15.94 -0.76
C ARG A 141 -4.90 -14.64 -0.43
N VAL A 142 -3.57 -14.73 -0.32
CA VAL A 142 -2.71 -13.56 -0.10
C VAL A 142 -1.61 -13.47 -1.14
N ARG A 143 -1.29 -12.25 -1.56
CA ARG A 143 -0.08 -11.92 -2.33
C ARG A 143 1.07 -11.68 -1.36
N VAL A 144 2.22 -12.29 -1.61
CA VAL A 144 3.46 -11.99 -0.90
C VAL A 144 4.06 -10.71 -1.49
N LEU A 145 4.15 -9.66 -0.68
CA LEU A 145 4.73 -8.37 -1.06
C LEU A 145 6.23 -8.33 -0.78
N TYR A 146 6.66 -8.99 0.31
CA TYR A 146 8.05 -9.06 0.72
C TYR A 146 8.33 -10.37 1.45
N ALA A 147 9.52 -10.94 1.23
CA ALA A 147 10.06 -12.04 2.01
C ALA A 147 11.54 -11.76 2.32
N GLU A 148 11.96 -11.97 3.57
CA GLU A 148 13.32 -11.68 4.01
C GLU A 148 14.36 -12.50 3.21
N PRO A 149 15.47 -11.90 2.73
CA PRO A 149 16.58 -12.64 2.15
C PRO A 149 17.03 -13.82 3.03
N GLY A 150 17.19 -14.99 2.41
CA GLY A 150 17.50 -16.24 3.10
C GLY A 150 16.29 -17.00 3.66
N SER A 151 15.07 -16.45 3.57
CA SER A 151 13.84 -17.23 3.80
C SER A 151 13.53 -18.18 2.64
N VAL A 152 12.66 -19.16 2.90
CA VAL A 152 12.19 -20.12 1.89
C VAL A 152 11.40 -19.45 0.76
N LEU A 153 10.69 -18.35 1.06
CA LEU A 153 9.85 -17.66 0.08
C LEU A 153 10.61 -16.65 -0.77
N HIS A 154 11.72 -16.10 -0.28
CA HIS A 154 12.50 -15.09 -1.00
C HIS A 154 12.92 -15.50 -2.43
N PRO A 155 13.53 -16.68 -2.68
CA PRO A 155 13.92 -17.05 -4.04
C PRO A 155 12.70 -17.24 -4.97
N LYS A 156 11.56 -17.72 -4.43
CA LYS A 156 10.32 -17.85 -5.20
C LYS A 156 9.75 -16.49 -5.58
N LEU A 157 9.72 -15.57 -4.63
CA LEU A 157 9.27 -14.19 -4.84
C LEU A 157 10.13 -13.49 -5.90
N ALA A 158 11.45 -13.56 -5.76
CA ALA A 158 12.39 -12.95 -6.71
C ALA A 158 12.23 -13.53 -8.13
N ALA A 159 12.09 -14.85 -8.26
CA ALA A 159 11.91 -15.51 -9.55
C ALA A 159 10.61 -15.13 -10.26
N LEU A 160 9.50 -14.96 -9.51
CA LEU A 160 8.22 -14.52 -10.06
C LEU A 160 8.23 -13.02 -10.40
N HIS A 161 8.80 -12.18 -9.52
CA HIS A 161 8.97 -10.76 -9.80
C HIS A 161 9.81 -10.50 -11.05
N GLY A 162 10.90 -11.26 -11.27
CA GLY A 162 11.69 -11.18 -12.50
C GLY A 162 10.93 -11.53 -13.79
N LYS A 163 9.73 -12.12 -13.67
CA LYS A 163 8.81 -12.44 -14.77
C LYS A 163 7.58 -11.53 -14.80
N GLY A 164 7.52 -10.51 -13.95
CA GLY A 164 6.33 -9.66 -13.79
C GLY A 164 5.14 -10.38 -13.16
N GLN A 165 5.37 -11.48 -12.44
CA GLN A 165 4.33 -12.29 -11.81
C GLN A 165 4.29 -12.10 -10.30
N ALA A 166 3.10 -12.20 -9.71
CA ALA A 166 2.90 -12.16 -8.27
C ALA A 166 3.05 -13.56 -7.65
N LEU A 167 3.68 -13.64 -6.46
CA LEU A 167 3.61 -14.83 -5.63
C LEU A 167 2.31 -14.80 -4.82
N VAL A 168 1.34 -15.65 -5.17
CA VAL A 168 0.07 -15.79 -4.46
C VAL A 168 0.04 -17.11 -3.70
N LEU A 169 -0.30 -17.05 -2.42
CA LEU A 169 -0.47 -18.20 -1.54
C LEU A 169 -1.96 -18.53 -1.40
N SER A 170 -2.28 -19.83 -1.32
CA SER A 170 -3.65 -20.28 -1.11
C SER A 170 -4.17 -19.90 0.28
N ALA A 171 -5.50 -19.89 0.45
CA ALA A 171 -6.14 -19.68 1.76
C ALA A 171 -5.71 -20.73 2.80
N GLU A 172 -5.34 -21.93 2.35
CA GLU A 172 -4.87 -23.00 3.23
C GLU A 172 -3.43 -22.82 3.71
N HIS A 173 -2.67 -21.90 3.11
CA HIS A 173 -1.29 -21.64 3.49
C HIS A 173 -1.24 -21.03 4.90
N SER A 174 -0.29 -21.49 5.73
CA SER A 174 -0.15 -21.02 7.13
C SER A 174 -0.05 -19.49 7.26
N LEU A 175 0.70 -18.85 6.36
CA LEU A 175 0.80 -17.40 6.28
C LEU A 175 -0.53 -16.69 5.97
N ALA A 176 -1.36 -17.26 5.10
CA ALA A 176 -2.68 -16.69 4.79
C ALA A 176 -3.59 -16.78 6.03
N LYS A 177 -3.57 -17.93 6.71
CA LYS A 177 -4.31 -18.13 7.97
C LYS A 177 -3.87 -17.16 9.07
N GLN A 178 -2.57 -16.88 9.19
CA GLN A 178 -2.07 -15.85 10.10
C GLN A 178 -2.59 -14.46 9.73
N ALA A 179 -2.52 -14.09 8.44
CA ALA A 179 -2.93 -12.78 7.96
C ALA A 179 -4.40 -12.46 8.26
N PHE A 180 -5.26 -13.49 8.16
CA PHE A 180 -6.70 -13.40 8.36
C PHE A 180 -7.17 -13.90 9.74
N ALA A 181 -6.27 -14.13 10.71
CA ALA A 181 -6.62 -14.79 11.97
C ALA A 181 -7.67 -14.03 12.81
N GLN A 182 -7.92 -12.75 12.53
CA GLN A 182 -8.89 -11.90 13.23
C GLN A 182 -10.10 -11.50 12.36
N GLN A 183 -10.27 -12.08 11.17
CA GLN A 183 -11.35 -11.78 10.23
C GLN A 183 -12.42 -12.87 10.14
#